data_AF-A0A925FXS7-F1
#
_entry.id   AF-A0A925FXS7-F1
#
_cell.length_a   1.000
_cell.length_b   1.000
_cell.length_c   1.000
_cell.angle_alpha   90.00
_cell.angle_beta   90.00
_cell.angle_gamma   90.00
#
_symmetry.space_group_name_H-M   'P 1'
#
loop_
_entity.id
_entity.type
_entity.pdbx_description
1 polymer ?
#
loop_
_entity_poly.entity_id
_entity_poly.type
_entity_poly.pdbx_seq_one_letter_code
_entity_poly.pdbx_strand_id
1 'polypeptide(L)' 'MIDPRAPENADILAAHLAWWDEFVRLKKKGDTETITITPEYGAPPYQHLMPHTAQPISDQWAINVWMKNFLKERYFST' A
#
# COMPACT_ATOMS: atom_id res chain seq x y z
N MET A 1 -12.18 1.89 -1.55
CA MET A 1 -10.78 1.63 -1.92
C MET A 1 -10.56 1.71 -3.42
N ILE A 2 -9.59 2.51 -3.82
CA ILE A 2 -9.13 2.70 -5.20
C ILE A 2 -7.83 1.87 -5.39
N ASP A 3 -7.59 1.34 -6.59
CA ASP A 3 -6.40 0.54 -6.90
C ASP A 3 -5.13 1.41 -6.98
N PRO A 4 -4.14 1.24 -6.07
CA PRO A 4 -2.92 2.06 -6.07
C PRO A 4 -2.04 1.86 -7.31
N ARG A 5 -2.27 0.79 -8.09
CA ARG A 5 -1.50 0.48 -9.31
C ARG A 5 -1.98 1.26 -10.53
N ALA A 6 -3.17 1.85 -10.46
CA ALA A 6 -3.76 2.53 -11.59
C ALA A 6 -2.97 3.83 -11.91
N PRO A 7 -2.72 4.15 -13.19
CA PRO A 7 -1.92 5.32 -13.57
C PRO A 7 -2.40 6.64 -12.98
N GLU A 8 -3.71 6.81 -12.85
CA GLU A 8 -4.35 7.99 -12.25
C GLU A 8 -4.02 8.18 -10.76
N ASN A 9 -3.56 7.11 -10.09
CA ASN A 9 -3.17 7.15 -8.67
C ASN A 9 -1.65 7.24 -8.48
N ALA A 10 -0.87 7.37 -9.55
CA ALA A 10 0.60 7.38 -9.47
C ALA A 10 1.12 8.46 -8.52
N ASP A 11 0.58 9.68 -8.58
CA ASP A 11 0.99 10.79 -7.72
C ASP A 11 0.60 10.56 -6.25
N ILE A 12 -0.56 9.96 -6.01
CA ILE A 12 -1.04 9.63 -4.66
C ILE A 12 -0.15 8.54 -4.05
N LEU A 13 0.17 7.50 -4.82
CA LEU A 13 1.08 6.44 -4.41
C LEU A 13 2.46 7.03 -4.11
N ALA A 14 2.99 7.87 -5.00
CA ALA A 14 4.30 8.51 -4.82
C ALA A 14 4.36 9.35 -3.53
N ALA A 15 3.31 10.12 -3.22
CA ALA A 15 3.24 10.90 -1.99
C ALA A 15 3.28 10.01 -0.74
N HIS A 16 2.51 8.92 -0.71
CA HIS A 16 2.53 7.98 0.42
C HIS A 16 3.89 7.29 0.57
N LEU A 17 4.54 6.94 -0.55
CA LEU A 17 5.87 6.36 -0.52
C LEU A 17 6.91 7.35 -0.01
N ALA A 18 6.83 8.63 -0.37
CA ALA A 18 7.75 9.65 0.14
C ALA A 18 7.69 9.78 1.68
N TRP A 19 6.49 9.66 2.28
CA TRP A 19 6.36 9.64 3.75
C TRP A 19 7.00 8.39 4.37
N TRP A 20 6.79 7.23 3.76
CA TRP A 20 7.42 5.99 4.21
C TRP A 20 8.93 6.00 4.04
N ASP A 21 9.44 6.57 2.95
CA ASP A 21 10.88 6.75 2.71
C ASP A 21 11.51 7.55 3.85
N GLU A 22 10.88 8.67 4.24
CA GLU A 22 11.37 9.51 5.33
C GLU A 22 11.31 8.77 6.68
N PHE A 23 10.21 8.07 6.97
CA PHE A 23 10.10 7.25 8.17
C PHE A 23 11.20 6.19 8.25
N VAL A 24 11.41 5.43 7.17
CA VAL A 24 12.46 4.39 7.11
C VAL A 24 13.84 5.02 7.25
N ARG A 25 14.10 6.17 6.61
CA ARG A 25 15.37 6.90 6.74
C ARG A 25 15.65 7.32 8.18
N LEU A 26 14.64 7.79 8.91
CA LEU A 26 14.77 8.18 10.32
C LEU A 26 14.99 6.96 11.21
N LYS A 27 14.28 5.86 10.99
CA LYS A 27 14.45 4.62 11.75
C LYS A 27 15.83 3.99 11.56
N LYS A 28 16.35 3.98 10.32
CA LYS A 28 17.72 3.52 10.02
C LYS A 28 18.80 4.36 10.71
N LYS A 29 18.54 5.63 11.04
CA LYS A 29 19.49 6.50 11.75
C LYS A 29 19.51 6.29 13.27
N GLY A 30 18.42 5.83 13.86
CA GLY A 30 18.32 5.64 15.30
C GLY A 30 18.17 4.17 15.63
N ASP A 31 19.29 3.43 15.65
CA ASP A 31 19.51 2.05 16.16
C ASP A 31 18.29 1.09 16.18
N THR A 32 17.36 1.23 15.23
CA THR A 32 16.14 0.43 15.19
C THR A 32 16.48 -0.84 14.43
N GLU A 33 16.52 -1.97 15.15
CA GLU A 33 16.94 -3.25 14.59
C GLU A 33 15.96 -3.82 13.55
N THR A 34 14.67 -3.49 13.64
CA THR A 34 13.65 -4.06 12.74
C THR A 34 12.50 -3.10 12.48
N ILE A 35 12.08 -2.99 11.21
CA ILE A 35 10.90 -2.27 10.77
C ILE A 35 9.90 -3.29 10.22
N THR A 36 8.63 -3.14 10.56
CA THR A 36 7.54 -3.94 9.98
C THR A 36 6.55 -3.02 9.28
N ILE A 37 6.01 -3.48 8.16
CA ILE A 37 4.96 -2.78 7.41
C ILE A 37 3.89 -3.80 7.04
N THR A 38 2.65 -3.52 7.41
CA THR A 38 1.49 -4.35 7.09
C THR A 38 0.54 -3.57 6.19
N PRO A 39 0.67 -3.68 4.86
CA PRO A 39 -0.30 -3.08 3.95
C PRO A 39 -1.62 -3.83 4.10
N GLU A 40 -2.68 -3.10 4.42
CA GLU A 40 -4.03 -3.66 4.49
C GLU A 40 -5.01 -2.79 3.71
N TYR A 41 -5.67 -3.46 2.77
CA TYR A 41 -6.75 -2.97 1.97
C TYR A 41 -7.99 -3.76 2.40
N GLY A 42 -8.92 -3.11 3.10
CA GLY A 42 -10.08 -3.75 3.74
C GLY A 42 -11.22 -4.12 2.79
N ALA A 43 -11.98 -5.16 3.18
CA ALA A 43 -13.14 -5.65 2.45
C ALA A 43 -14.34 -4.69 2.64
N PRO A 44 -15.52 -4.94 2.03
CA PRO A 44 -16.71 -4.14 2.30
C PRO A 44 -16.99 -4.04 3.82
N PRO A 45 -17.28 -2.84 4.37
CA PRO A 45 -17.66 -1.61 3.68
C PRO A 45 -16.50 -0.65 3.32
N TYR A 46 -15.23 -1.04 3.54
CA TYR A 46 -14.05 -0.20 3.27
C TYR A 46 -13.62 -0.17 1.79
N GLN A 47 -14.19 -1.08 1.00
CA GLN A 47 -14.00 -1.15 -0.45
C GLN A 47 -15.10 -0.41 -1.21
N HIS A 48 -14.78 0.17 -2.37
CA HIS A 48 -15.82 0.75 -3.22
C HIS A 48 -16.56 -0.37 -3.94
N LEU A 49 -17.88 -0.24 -3.99
CA LEU A 49 -18.78 -1.19 -4.62
C LEU A 49 -19.48 -0.54 -5.81
N MET A 50 -19.74 -1.33 -6.83
CA MET A 50 -20.59 -0.95 -7.94
C MET A 50 -22.01 -0.63 -7.44
N PRO A 51 -22.63 0.49 -7.86
CA PRO A 51 -24.02 0.79 -7.55
C PRO A 51 -24.94 -0.36 -7.97
N HIS A 52 -26.00 -0.60 -7.19
CA HIS A 52 -27.02 -1.64 -7.38
C HIS A 52 -26.56 -3.09 -7.25
N THR A 53 -25.39 -3.48 -7.77
CA THR A 53 -24.91 -4.88 -7.70
C THR A 53 -24.13 -5.18 -6.44
N ALA A 54 -23.64 -4.14 -5.75
CA ALA A 54 -22.75 -4.26 -4.59
C ALA A 54 -21.47 -5.08 -4.86
N GLN A 55 -21.10 -5.23 -6.13
CA GLN A 55 -19.89 -5.96 -6.49
C GLN A 55 -18.65 -5.10 -6.24
N PRO A 56 -17.57 -5.66 -5.69
CA PRO A 56 -16.30 -4.95 -5.54
C PRO A 56 -15.79 -4.39 -6.87
N ILE A 57 -15.40 -3.11 -6.89
CA ILE A 57 -14.81 -2.48 -8.09
C ILE A 57 -13.39 -3.00 -8.36
N SER A 58 -12.68 -3.42 -7.31
CA SER A 58 -11.27 -3.84 -7.38
C SER A 58 -11.06 -5.25 -6.81
N ASP A 59 -9.97 -5.89 -7.22
CA ASP A 59 -9.51 -7.13 -6.57
C ASP A 59 -8.69 -6.79 -5.32
N GLN A 60 -9.35 -6.83 -4.16
CA GLN A 60 -8.75 -6.53 -2.86
C GLN A 60 -7.54 -7.41 -2.55
N TRP A 61 -7.63 -8.72 -2.85
CA TRP A 61 -6.56 -9.66 -2.54
C TRP A 61 -5.33 -9.39 -3.40
N ALA A 62 -5.53 -9.21 -4.72
CA ALA A 62 -4.45 -8.89 -5.63
C ALA A 62 -3.74 -7.59 -5.25
N ILE A 63 -4.47 -6.56 -4.79
CA ILE A 63 -3.89 -5.31 -4.31
C ILE A 63 -3.04 -5.53 -3.05
N ASN A 64 -3.56 -6.25 -2.05
CA ASN A 64 -2.80 -6.56 -0.83
C ASN A 64 -1.49 -7.31 -1.13
N VAL A 65 -1.56 -8.34 -1.98
CA VAL A 65 -0.38 -9.12 -2.40
C VAL A 65 0.62 -8.23 -3.13
N TRP A 66 0.15 -7.39 -4.04
CA TRP A 66 1.01 -6.48 -4.79
C TRP A 66 1.69 -5.47 -3.85
N MET A 67 0.97 -4.79 -2.97
CA MET A 67 1.55 -3.82 -2.04
C MET A 67 2.55 -4.45 -1.08
N LYS A 68 2.25 -5.66 -0.56
CA LYS A 68 3.20 -6.43 0.27
C LYS A 68 4.52 -6.64 -0.47
N ASN A 69 4.46 -7.14 -1.70
CA ASN A 69 5.66 -7.44 -2.48
C ASN A 69 6.41 -6.16 -2.90
N PHE A 70 5.68 -5.12 -3.30
CA PHE A 70 6.24 -3.84 -3.72
C PHE A 70 7.00 -3.14 -2.58
N LEU A 71 6.40 -3.08 -1.38
CA LEU A 71 7.04 -2.48 -0.20
C LEU A 71 8.18 -3.35 0.33
N LYS A 72 8.04 -4.69 0.24
CA LYS A 72 9.13 -5.62 0.56
C LYS A 72 10.36 -5.31 -0.29
N GLU A 73 10.16 -5.21 -1.60
CA GLU A 73 11.25 -4.90 -2.54
C GLU A 73 11.89 -3.54 -2.25
N ARG A 74 11.06 -2.51 -2.02
CA ARG A 74 11.55 -1.15 -1.80
C ARG A 74 12.37 -0.98 -0.52
N TYR A 75 11.98 -1.62 0.58
CA TYR A 75 12.54 -1.32 1.91
C TYR A 75 13.35 -2.44 2.54
N PHE A 76 13.21 -3.68 2.05
CA PHE A 76 13.77 -4.87 2.68
C PHE A 76 14.58 -5.77 1.74
N SER A 77 14.69 -5.44 0.45
CA SER A 77 15.64 -6.10 -0.45
C SER A 77 17.05 -5.58 -0.19
N THR A 78 18.00 -6.51 -0.16
CA THR A 78 19.41 -6.30 0.23
C THR A 78 20.22 -5.66 -0.88
#